data_AF-A0A1K1LD63-F1
#
_entry.id   AF-A0A1K1LD63-F1
#
_cell.length_a   1.000
_cell.length_b   1.000
_cell.length_c   1.000
_cell.angle_alpha   90.00
_cell.angle_beta   90.00
_cell.angle_gamma   90.00
#
_symmetry.space_group_name_H-M   'P 1'
#
loop_
_entity.id
_entity.type
_entity.pdbx_description
1 polymer ?
#
loop_
_entity_poly.entity_id
_entity_poly.type
_entity_poly.pdbx_seq_one_letter_code
_entity_poly.pdbx_strand_id
1 'polypeptide(L)'
;MPDYPTMTATEAIRHAKDVSGMTAEEIAAAAGIRPAAVRRYLAMDSDDYFPGLDKIPALCRAMHNDVLLQWLQAQISSKKRVEQATSRAEVLTAAARAAASLGDVQRTLANTEGSGITPFRARELRSLLQDVVLDCQHLQDMLLELASASDITEAEPLFSLRQEPATTPWWKKIFQR
;
A
#
# COMPACT_ATOMS: atom_id res chain seq x y z
N MET A 1 -3.04 -0.21 4.67
CA MET A 1 -1.71 -0.84 4.63
C MET A 1 -0.83 0.10 3.84
N PRO A 2 0.37 0.46 4.31
CA PRO A 2 1.30 1.30 3.58
C PRO A 2 1.68 0.65 2.25
N ASP A 3 2.05 1.46 1.26
CA ASP A 3 2.56 0.97 -0.03
C ASP A 3 4.02 0.53 0.12
N TYR A 4 4.23 -0.58 0.86
CA TYR A 4 5.55 -1.12 1.13
C TYR A 4 6.42 -1.38 -0.11
N PRO A 5 5.88 -1.77 -1.28
CA PRO A 5 6.67 -1.90 -2.50
C PRO A 5 7.40 -0.62 -2.93
N THR A 6 6.81 0.56 -2.76
CA THR A 6 7.39 1.84 -3.20
C THR A 6 8.16 2.57 -2.08
N MET A 7 7.93 2.19 -0.83
CA MET A 7 8.64 2.75 0.32
C MET A 7 10.14 2.43 0.30
N THR A 8 10.94 3.46 0.59
CA THR A 8 12.36 3.33 0.92
C THR A 8 12.57 2.64 2.27
N ALA A 9 13.79 2.13 2.52
CA ALA A 9 14.15 1.54 3.81
C ALA A 9 13.98 2.52 4.98
N THR A 10 14.32 3.81 4.77
CA THR A 10 14.15 4.88 5.76
C THR A 10 12.67 5.11 6.09
N GLU A 11 11.81 5.19 5.08
CA GLU A 11 10.37 5.33 5.26
C GLU A 11 9.78 4.13 6.00
N ALA A 12 10.23 2.91 5.70
CA ALA A 12 9.78 1.70 6.37
C ALA A 12 10.11 1.71 7.87
N ILE A 13 11.33 2.12 8.25
CA ILE A 13 11.75 2.22 9.65
C ILE A 13 10.99 3.32 10.39
N ARG A 14 10.79 4.47 9.76
CA ARG A 14 10.00 5.56 10.34
C ARG A 14 8.54 5.17 10.52
N HIS A 15 7.96 4.52 9.52
CA HIS A 15 6.60 4.01 9.61
C HIS A 15 6.45 2.97 10.73
N ALA A 16 7.41 2.04 10.86
CA ALA A 16 7.42 1.07 11.95
C ALA A 16 7.46 1.74 13.34
N LYS A 17 8.26 2.79 13.49
CA LYS A 17 8.28 3.63 14.69
C LYS A 17 6.92 4.31 14.91
N ASP A 18 6.36 4.93 13.89
CA ASP A 18 5.11 5.71 14.02
C ASP A 18 3.91 4.80 14.38
N VAL A 19 3.87 3.57 13.83
CA VAL A 19 2.90 2.54 14.22
C VAL A 19 3.07 2.11 15.67
N SER A 20 4.31 2.02 16.17
CA SER A 20 4.56 1.63 17.57
C SER A 20 4.16 2.70 18.59
N GLY A 21 4.12 3.98 18.18
CA GLY A 21 3.94 5.12 19.08
C GLY A 21 5.12 5.38 20.04
N MET A 22 6.23 4.64 19.90
CA MET A 22 7.38 4.72 20.80
C MET A 22 8.40 5.78 20.36
N THR A 23 9.15 6.29 21.33
CA THR A 23 10.33 7.12 21.12
C THR A 23 11.54 6.30 20.69
N ALA A 24 12.56 6.94 20.10
CA ALA A 24 13.80 6.27 19.72
C ALA A 24 14.53 5.66 20.93
N GLU A 25 14.42 6.30 22.08
CA GLU A 25 15.00 5.89 23.36
C GLU A 25 14.32 4.64 23.92
N GLU A 26 12.99 4.57 23.88
CA GLU A 26 12.24 3.39 24.30
C GLU A 26 12.52 2.20 23.39
N ILE A 27 12.53 2.43 22.07
CA ILE A 27 12.88 1.40 21.09
C ILE A 27 14.29 0.88 21.35
N ALA A 28 15.26 1.78 21.59
CA ALA A 28 16.63 1.40 21.85
C ALA A 28 16.78 0.56 23.12
N ALA A 29 16.12 0.97 24.21
CA ALA A 29 16.11 0.23 25.48
C ALA A 29 15.51 -1.16 25.30
N ALA A 30 14.36 -1.27 24.63
CA ALA A 30 13.69 -2.55 24.39
C ALA A 30 14.44 -3.46 23.41
N ALA A 31 15.09 -2.90 22.38
CA ALA A 31 15.87 -3.65 21.40
C ALA A 31 17.30 -3.98 21.87
N GLY A 32 17.74 -3.45 23.01
CA GLY A 32 19.10 -3.67 23.54
C GLY A 32 20.20 -3.03 22.69
N ILE A 33 19.91 -1.88 22.06
CA ILE A 33 20.85 -1.14 21.20
C ILE A 33 21.03 0.30 21.69
N ARG A 34 22.05 1.00 21.18
CA ARG A 34 22.32 2.39 21.59
C ARG A 34 21.27 3.33 20.99
N PRO A 35 20.70 4.29 21.77
CA PRO A 35 19.74 5.28 21.23
C PRO A 35 20.27 6.07 20.04
N ALA A 36 21.57 6.36 20.02
CA ALA A 36 22.22 7.02 18.89
C ALA A 36 22.13 6.19 17.59
N ALA A 37 22.15 4.87 17.66
CA ALA A 37 21.99 4.01 16.49
C ALA A 37 20.55 4.10 15.95
N VAL A 38 19.55 4.05 16.84
CA VAL A 38 18.13 4.19 16.46
C VAL A 38 17.85 5.55 15.82
N ARG A 39 18.39 6.63 16.39
CA ARG A 39 18.25 7.98 15.80
C ARG A 39 18.88 8.08 14.42
N ARG A 40 20.01 7.40 14.18
CA ARG A 40 20.61 7.34 12.84
C ARG A 40 19.73 6.58 11.86
N TYR A 41 19.14 5.45 12.26
CA TYR A 41 18.21 4.70 11.40
C TYR A 41 16.99 5.52 10.96
N LEU A 42 16.59 6.53 11.76
CA LEU A 42 15.41 7.36 11.51
C LEU A 42 15.71 8.67 10.76
N ALA A 43 17.00 9.01 10.62
CA ALA A 43 17.42 10.27 10.00
C ALA A 43 17.28 10.18 8.48
N MET A 44 16.57 11.14 7.88
CA MET A 44 16.39 11.21 6.42
C MET A 44 17.69 11.48 5.67
N ASP A 45 18.64 12.16 6.32
CA ASP A 45 19.86 12.66 5.67
C ASP A 45 21.08 11.76 5.96
N SER A 46 20.86 10.53 6.45
CA SER A 46 21.96 9.64 6.86
C SER A 46 22.58 8.89 5.68
N ASP A 47 23.90 8.69 5.71
CA ASP A 47 24.73 7.91 4.75
C ASP A 47 24.32 6.43 4.65
N ASP A 48 23.10 6.12 4.20
CA ASP A 48 22.59 4.75 4.04
C ASP A 48 22.82 3.87 5.30
N TYR A 49 22.66 4.49 6.49
CA TYR A 49 22.91 3.79 7.74
C TYR A 49 21.67 3.02 8.18
N PHE A 50 21.60 1.76 7.76
CA PHE A 50 20.48 0.87 8.04
C PHE A 50 20.80 -0.17 9.11
N PRO A 51 19.79 -0.67 9.86
CA PRO A 51 19.99 -1.79 10.77
C PRO A 51 20.39 -3.04 9.98
N GLY A 52 21.40 -3.76 10.48
CA GLY A 52 21.75 -5.07 9.95
C GLY A 52 20.60 -6.07 10.12
N LEU A 53 20.59 -7.12 9.30
CA LEU A 53 19.57 -8.20 9.35
C LEU A 53 19.44 -8.82 10.76
N ASP A 54 20.54 -8.86 11.52
CA ASP A 54 20.57 -9.35 12.89
C ASP A 54 19.77 -8.47 13.88
N LYS A 55 19.60 -7.18 13.57
CA LYS A 55 18.87 -6.22 14.40
C LYS A 55 17.37 -6.18 14.11
N ILE A 56 16.95 -6.57 12.91
CA ILE A 56 15.55 -6.50 12.48
C ILE A 56 14.61 -7.25 13.46
N PRO A 57 14.88 -8.51 13.85
CA PRO A 57 13.99 -9.21 14.79
C PRO A 57 13.87 -8.52 16.15
N ALA A 58 14.95 -7.89 16.64
CA ALA A 58 14.93 -7.17 17.91
C ALA A 58 14.11 -5.88 17.81
N LEU A 59 14.25 -5.14 16.70
CA LEU A 59 13.47 -3.94 16.42
C LEU A 59 11.97 -4.25 16.28
N CYS A 60 11.58 -5.30 15.55
CA CYS A 60 10.18 -5.71 15.42
C CYS A 60 9.57 -6.08 16.79
N ARG A 61 10.29 -6.84 17.62
CA ARG A 61 9.84 -7.16 18.98
C ARG A 61 9.73 -5.94 19.87
N ALA A 62 10.69 -5.02 19.80
CA ALA A 62 10.70 -3.78 20.57
C ALA A 62 9.53 -2.86 20.21
N MET A 63 9.23 -2.71 18.92
CA MET A 63 8.15 -1.87 18.40
C MET A 63 6.77 -2.56 18.41
N HIS A 64 6.71 -3.83 18.82
CA HIS A 64 5.51 -4.66 18.83
C HIS A 64 4.77 -4.70 17.48
N ASN A 65 5.52 -4.68 16.37
CA ASN A 65 4.97 -4.78 15.03
C ASN A 65 5.94 -5.51 14.09
N ASP A 66 5.44 -5.91 12.92
CA ASP A 66 6.14 -6.66 11.89
C ASP A 66 6.34 -5.86 10.60
N VAL A 67 6.20 -4.52 10.66
CA VAL A 67 6.29 -3.61 9.51
C VAL A 67 7.56 -3.83 8.68
N LEU A 68 8.71 -3.99 9.34
CA LEU A 68 9.98 -4.21 8.63
C LEU A 68 10.02 -5.54 7.88
N LEU A 69 9.33 -6.57 8.40
CA LEU A 69 9.22 -7.87 7.74
C LEU A 69 8.24 -7.80 6.56
N GLN A 70 7.12 -7.11 6.73
CA GLN A 70 6.15 -6.87 5.65
C GLN A 70 6.80 -6.07 4.52
N TRP A 71 7.60 -5.06 4.85
CA TRP A 71 8.38 -4.30 3.87
C TRP A 71 9.38 -5.19 3.14
N LEU A 72 10.23 -5.94 3.85
CA LEU A 72 11.17 -6.88 3.21
C LEU A 72 10.45 -7.89 2.29
N GLN A 73 9.32 -8.44 2.74
CA GLN A 73 8.51 -9.35 1.95
C GLN A 73 8.00 -8.67 0.67
N ALA A 74 7.53 -7.43 0.76
CA ALA A 74 7.06 -6.66 -0.40
C ALA A 74 8.19 -6.41 -1.42
N GLN A 75 9.39 -6.08 -0.95
CA GLN A 75 10.58 -5.86 -1.80
C GLN A 75 11.01 -7.11 -2.57
N ILE A 76 10.68 -8.31 -2.06
CA ILE A 76 10.97 -9.59 -2.73
C ILE A 76 9.79 -10.04 -3.61
N SER A 77 8.57 -9.72 -3.20
CA SER A 77 7.33 -10.16 -3.87
C SER A 77 7.02 -9.39 -5.14
N SER A 78 7.52 -8.14 -5.27
CA SER A 78 7.36 -7.26 -6.43
C SER A 78 7.93 -7.82 -7.76
N LYS A 79 8.59 -8.98 -7.76
CA LYS A 79 9.14 -9.62 -8.97
C LYS A 79 8.16 -10.48 -9.77
N LYS A 80 6.98 -10.83 -9.24
CA LYS A 80 5.92 -11.41 -10.09
C LYS A 80 5.21 -10.25 -10.80
N ARG A 81 5.69 -9.90 -12.00
CA ARG A 81 5.00 -8.93 -12.87
C ARG A 81 3.58 -9.43 -13.15
N VAL A 82 2.62 -8.88 -12.43
CA VAL A 82 1.24 -8.80 -12.88
C VAL A 82 1.24 -7.81 -14.05
N GLU A 83 0.47 -8.09 -15.10
CA GLU A 83 0.27 -7.13 -16.19
C GLU A 83 -0.26 -5.83 -15.59
N GLN A 84 0.44 -4.73 -15.86
CA GLN A 84 0.06 -3.42 -15.33
C GLN A 84 -1.30 -3.00 -15.88
N ALA A 85 -1.99 -2.17 -15.11
CA ALA A 85 -3.19 -1.53 -15.62
C ALA A 85 -2.84 -0.64 -16.83
N THR A 86 -3.42 -0.95 -17.98
CA THR A 86 -3.30 -0.16 -19.21
C THR A 86 -4.43 0.88 -19.31
N SER A 87 -5.51 0.70 -18.54
CA SER A 87 -6.64 1.61 -18.54
C SER A 87 -7.36 1.71 -17.19
N ARG A 88 -8.06 2.84 -16.98
CA ARG A 88 -8.96 3.03 -15.83
C ARG A 88 -10.04 1.94 -15.74
N ALA A 89 -10.52 1.43 -16.87
CA ALA A 89 -11.56 0.40 -16.89
C ALA A 89 -11.09 -0.92 -16.27
N GLU A 90 -9.82 -1.29 -16.49
CA GLU A 90 -9.21 -2.48 -15.88
C GLU A 90 -9.10 -2.31 -14.36
N VAL A 91 -8.62 -1.15 -13.90
CA VAL A 91 -8.55 -0.82 -12.46
C VAL A 91 -9.93 -0.89 -11.81
N LEU A 92 -10.95 -0.31 -12.46
CA LEU A 92 -12.34 -0.36 -11.96
C LEU A 92 -12.88 -1.79 -11.91
N THR A 93 -12.53 -2.62 -12.89
CA THR A 93 -12.96 -4.02 -12.94
C THR A 93 -12.33 -4.83 -11.80
N ALA A 94 -11.02 -4.65 -11.57
CA ALA A 94 -10.32 -5.29 -10.46
C ALA A 94 -10.85 -4.80 -9.09
N ALA A 95 -11.11 -3.50 -8.94
CA ALA A 95 -11.72 -2.95 -7.73
C ALA A 95 -13.13 -3.48 -7.48
N ALA A 96 -13.95 -3.62 -8.54
CA ALA A 96 -15.27 -4.21 -8.44
C ALA A 96 -15.22 -5.69 -8.01
N ARG A 97 -14.22 -6.45 -8.47
CA ARG A 97 -14.01 -7.84 -8.04
C ARG A 97 -13.67 -7.91 -6.54
N ALA A 98 -12.72 -7.10 -6.06
CA ALA A 98 -12.37 -7.04 -4.64
C ALA A 98 -13.60 -6.68 -3.77
N ALA A 99 -14.43 -5.74 -4.23
CA ALA A 99 -15.67 -5.36 -3.57
C ALA A 99 -16.69 -6.52 -3.56
N ALA A 100 -16.80 -7.28 -4.65
CA ALA A 100 -17.69 -8.44 -4.72
C ALA A 100 -17.27 -9.54 -3.72
N SER A 101 -15.98 -9.86 -3.65
CA SER A 101 -15.42 -10.83 -2.69
C SER A 101 -15.69 -10.40 -1.23
N LEU A 102 -15.60 -9.10 -0.93
CA LEU A 102 -15.98 -8.59 0.39
C LEU A 102 -17.49 -8.72 0.65
N GLY A 103 -18.32 -8.51 -0.38
CA GLY A 103 -19.76 -8.76 -0.33
C GLY A 103 -20.11 -10.21 0.00
N ASP A 104 -19.32 -11.17 -0.48
CA ASP A 104 -19.51 -12.59 -0.17
C ASP A 104 -19.21 -12.91 1.30
N VAL A 105 -18.18 -12.28 1.89
CA VAL A 105 -17.91 -12.34 3.34
C VAL A 105 -19.10 -11.78 4.12
N GLN A 106 -19.59 -10.59 3.76
CA GLN A 106 -20.71 -9.93 4.44
C GLN A 106 -21.99 -10.78 4.36
N ARG A 107 -22.30 -11.34 3.19
CA ARG A 107 -23.45 -12.23 3.00
C ARG A 107 -23.35 -13.48 3.86
N THR A 108 -22.16 -14.07 3.94
CA THR A 108 -21.91 -15.26 4.76
C THR A 108 -22.06 -14.95 6.25
N LEU A 109 -21.60 -13.78 6.71
CA LEU A 109 -21.80 -13.32 8.08
C LEU A 109 -23.27 -13.08 8.41
N ALA A 110 -24.02 -12.39 7.53
CA ALA A 110 -25.45 -12.16 7.71
C ALA A 110 -26.23 -13.47 7.89
N ASN A 111 -25.83 -14.53 7.17
CA ASN A 111 -26.43 -15.86 7.29
C ASN A 111 -26.12 -16.58 8.63
N THR A 112 -25.33 -15.98 9.53
CA THR A 112 -25.01 -16.55 10.86
C THR A 112 -25.76 -15.91 12.02
N GLU A 113 -26.59 -14.88 11.79
CA GLU A 113 -27.29 -14.10 12.82
C GLU A 113 -28.07 -14.93 13.86
N GLY A 114 -28.55 -16.13 13.51
CA GLY A 114 -29.29 -17.01 14.44
C GLY A 114 -28.48 -18.15 15.08
N SER A 115 -27.28 -18.47 14.57
CA SER A 115 -26.52 -19.67 14.98
C SER A 115 -25.11 -19.39 15.50
N GLY A 116 -24.65 -18.14 15.39
CA GLY A 116 -23.28 -17.76 15.70
C GLY A 116 -22.27 -18.34 14.70
N ILE A 117 -20.98 -18.04 14.94
CA ILE A 117 -19.90 -18.51 14.07
C ILE A 117 -19.48 -19.92 14.49
N THR A 118 -20.00 -20.92 13.79
CA THR A 118 -19.58 -22.32 14.00
C THR A 118 -18.18 -22.56 13.43
N PRO A 119 -17.45 -23.63 13.86
CA PRO A 119 -16.13 -23.94 13.31
C PRO A 119 -16.10 -24.19 11.80
N PHE A 120 -17.21 -24.63 11.20
CA PHE A 120 -17.36 -24.72 9.75
C PHE A 120 -17.45 -23.33 9.12
N ARG A 121 -18.34 -22.47 9.63
CA ARG A 121 -18.49 -21.08 9.14
C ARG A 121 -17.22 -20.25 9.33
N ALA A 122 -16.47 -20.47 10.41
CA ALA A 122 -15.17 -19.83 10.63
C ALA A 122 -14.15 -20.18 9.53
N ARG A 123 -14.11 -21.44 9.09
CA ARG A 123 -13.23 -21.89 7.99
C ARG A 123 -13.64 -21.31 6.66
N GLU A 124 -14.95 -21.30 6.39
CA GLU A 124 -15.52 -20.68 5.18
C GLU A 124 -15.22 -19.18 5.12
N LEU A 125 -15.49 -18.44 6.20
CA LEU A 125 -15.16 -17.02 6.31
C LEU A 125 -13.67 -16.75 6.14
N ARG A 126 -12.80 -17.59 6.71
CA ARG A 126 -11.35 -17.47 6.53
C ARG A 126 -10.95 -17.67 5.06
N SER A 127 -11.61 -18.57 4.34
CA SER A 127 -11.37 -18.75 2.90
C SER A 127 -11.81 -17.53 2.10
N LEU A 128 -13.02 -17.02 2.34
CA LEU A 128 -13.53 -15.83 1.66
C LEU A 128 -12.69 -14.58 1.95
N LEU A 129 -12.21 -14.42 3.18
CA LEU A 129 -11.28 -13.35 3.54
C LEU A 129 -9.94 -13.49 2.80
N GLN A 130 -9.47 -14.71 2.54
CA GLN A 130 -8.29 -14.93 1.73
C GLN A 130 -8.51 -14.48 0.27
N ASP A 131 -9.70 -14.71 -0.28
CA ASP A 131 -10.06 -14.26 -1.64
C ASP A 131 -10.06 -12.73 -1.73
N VAL A 132 -10.60 -12.03 -0.72
CA VAL A 132 -10.53 -10.56 -0.63
C VAL A 132 -9.08 -10.08 -0.62
N VAL A 133 -8.21 -10.70 0.18
CA VAL A 133 -6.78 -10.35 0.23
C VAL A 133 -6.12 -10.54 -1.13
N LEU A 134 -6.42 -11.64 -1.83
CA LEU A 134 -5.87 -11.92 -3.15
C LEU A 134 -6.33 -10.91 -4.20
N ASP A 135 -7.62 -10.55 -4.22
CA ASP A 135 -8.15 -9.56 -5.17
C ASP A 135 -7.60 -8.15 -4.88
N CYS A 136 -7.48 -7.78 -3.60
CA CYS A 136 -6.84 -6.53 -3.21
C CYS A 136 -5.35 -6.49 -3.57
N GLN A 137 -4.64 -7.61 -3.41
CA GLN A 137 -3.23 -7.71 -3.81
C GLN A 137 -3.09 -7.57 -5.32
N HIS A 138 -3.94 -8.25 -6.10
CA HIS A 138 -3.93 -8.13 -7.55
C HIS A 138 -4.13 -6.67 -8.02
N LEU A 139 -5.08 -5.96 -7.41
CA LEU A 139 -5.30 -4.54 -7.69
C LEU A 139 -4.08 -3.67 -7.30
N GLN A 140 -3.44 -3.94 -6.18
CA GLN A 140 -2.20 -3.23 -5.77
C GLN A 140 -1.08 -3.49 -6.77
N ASP A 141 -0.87 -4.74 -7.17
CA ASP A 141 0.17 -5.13 -8.13
C ASP A 141 -0.05 -4.45 -9.49
N MET A 142 -1.30 -4.35 -9.96
CA MET A 142 -1.66 -3.65 -11.20
C MET A 142 -1.30 -2.16 -11.18
N LEU A 143 -1.32 -1.52 -10.01
CA LEU A 143 -1.07 -0.10 -9.82
C LEU A 143 0.39 0.22 -9.45
N LEU A 144 1.21 -0.80 -9.17
CA LEU A 144 2.53 -0.63 -8.60
C LEU A 144 3.47 0.23 -9.44
N GLU A 145 3.54 0.03 -10.75
CA GLU A 145 4.42 0.85 -11.61
C GLU A 145 3.94 2.30 -11.74
N LEU A 146 2.64 2.54 -11.65
CA LEU A 146 2.12 3.91 -11.60
C LEU A 146 2.44 4.56 -10.26
N ALA A 147 2.33 3.82 -9.16
CA ALA A 147 2.65 4.31 -7.82
C ALA A 147 4.15 4.56 -7.60
N SER A 148 5.03 3.82 -8.28
CA SER A 148 6.48 3.99 -8.18
C SER A 148 7.00 5.26 -8.86
N ALA A 149 6.21 5.88 -9.73
CA ALA A 149 6.50 7.19 -10.32
C ALA A 149 6.16 8.34 -9.36
N SER A 150 6.75 8.32 -8.15
CA SER A 150 6.45 9.23 -7.03
C SER A 150 6.53 10.72 -7.36
N ASP A 151 7.38 11.09 -8.32
CA ASP A 151 7.66 12.49 -8.69
C ASP A 151 6.69 13.03 -9.75
N ILE A 152 5.86 12.16 -10.34
CA ILE A 152 4.91 12.51 -11.40
C ILE A 152 3.52 12.62 -10.79
N THR A 153 3.12 13.83 -10.41
CA THR A 153 1.78 14.10 -9.88
C THR A 153 0.75 14.37 -10.98
N GLU A 154 1.21 14.62 -12.21
CA GLU A 154 0.37 14.90 -13.37
C GLU A 154 0.80 14.03 -14.55
N ALA A 155 -0.14 13.25 -15.08
CA ALA A 155 0.05 12.54 -16.34
C ALA A 155 -0.60 13.34 -17.47
N GLU A 156 0.06 13.42 -18.63
CA GLU A 156 -0.54 14.05 -19.80
C GLU A 156 -1.81 13.27 -20.17
N PRO A 157 -2.99 13.90 -20.17
CA PRO A 157 -4.23 13.19 -20.44
C PRO A 157 -4.17 12.61 -21.85
N LEU A 158 -4.71 11.39 -22.00
CA LEU A 158 -4.92 10.77 -23.29
C LEU A 158 -5.59 11.80 -24.22
N PHE A 159 -5.23 11.76 -25.50
CA PHE A 159 -5.75 12.71 -26.48
C PHE A 159 -7.30 12.81 -26.46
N SER A 160 -7.98 11.68 -26.22
CA SER A 160 -9.45 11.59 -26.08
C SER A 160 -10.03 12.26 -24.82
N LEU A 161 -9.20 12.58 -23.82
CA LEU A 161 -9.57 13.22 -22.56
C LEU A 161 -9.09 14.67 -22.48
N ARG A 162 -8.32 15.16 -23.46
CA ARG A 162 -8.01 16.60 -23.55
C ARG A 162 -9.33 17.33 -23.78
N GLN A 163 -9.73 18.13 -22.79
CA GLN A 163 -10.80 19.09 -23.02
C GLN A 163 -10.33 20.02 -24.14
N GLU A 164 -11.10 20.09 -25.23
CA GLU A 164 -10.80 21.09 -26.26
C GLU A 164 -10.83 22.46 -25.57
N PRO A 165 -9.77 23.29 -25.72
CA PRO A 165 -9.80 24.64 -25.19
C PRO A 165 -11.03 25.31 -25.78
N ALA A 166 -11.89 25.87 -24.92
CA ALA A 166 -13.17 26.48 -25.30
C ALA A 166 -12.99 27.26 -26.59
N THR A 167 -13.39 26.66 -27.72
CA THR A 167 -13.06 27.21 -29.03
C THR A 167 -13.82 28.51 -29.12
N THR A 168 -13.11 29.64 -29.15
CA THR A 168 -13.75 30.94 -29.36
C THR A 168 -14.57 30.81 -30.62
N PRO A 169 -15.91 30.90 -30.54
CA PRO A 169 -16.75 30.56 -31.66
C PRO A 169 -16.36 31.40 -32.87
N TRP A 170 -16.31 30.78 -34.06
CA TRP A 170 -15.76 31.39 -35.29
C TRP A 170 -16.32 32.79 -35.59
N TRP A 171 -17.57 33.05 -35.22
CA TRP A 171 -18.24 34.34 -35.35
C TRP A 171 -17.64 35.45 -34.48
N LYS A 172 -17.10 35.16 -33.29
CA LYS A 172 -16.40 36.14 -32.45
C LYS A 172 -15.02 36.57 -33.01
N LYS A 173 -14.42 35.78 -33.90
CA LYS A 173 -13.15 36.12 -34.57
C LYS A 173 -13.33 37.07 -35.76
N ILE A 174 -14.55 37.20 -36.29
CA ILE A 174 -14.85 38.02 -37.48
C ILE A 174 -15.09 39.49 -37.10
N PHE A 175 -15.57 39.78 -35.88
CA PHE A 175 -15.90 41.14 -35.43
C PHE A 175 -14.75 41.89 -34.72
N GLN A 176 -13.50 41.39 -34.80
CA GLN A 176 -12.31 42.04 -34.23
C GLN A 176 -11.35 42.62 -35.29
N ARG A 177 -11.83 42.88 -36.52
CA ARG A 177 -11.09 43.65 -37.53
C ARG A 177 -11.76 44.99 -37.80
#